data_AF-A0A374WFQ3-F1
#
_entry.id   AF-A0A374WFQ3-F1
#
_cell.length_a   1.000
_cell.length_b   1.000
_cell.length_c   1.000
_cell.angle_alpha   90.00
_cell.angle_beta   90.00
_cell.angle_gamma   90.00
#
_symmetry.space_group_name_H-M   'P 1'
#
loop_
_entity.id
_entity.type
_entity.pdbx_description
1 polymer ?
#
loop_
_entity_poly.entity_id
_entity_poly.type
_entity_poly.pdbx_seq_one_letter_code
_entity_poly.pdbx_strand_id
1 'polypeptide(L)'
;MKEERTLSFGKYKGQEIKYIILTHIGYIMWCFENIGWFKLTDEEQALYDAVAIMIKKEGLPMTFPVELMYKHIKSREAFELLETPFISFDGYTSFRESEKDNPICKSVEKYITSNTHRSITSGGFSTGDLGGLIHSMDKDIEAARMSGWAEEYIFGGWGSMNDYKD
;
A
#
# COMPACT_ATOMS: atom_id res chain seq x y z
N MET A 1 10.56 2.77 -21.14
CA MET A 1 9.99 2.65 -19.78
C MET A 1 8.52 3.05 -19.92
N LYS A 2 7.56 2.19 -19.55
CA LYS A 2 6.15 2.60 -19.58
C LYS A 2 5.95 3.65 -18.49
N GLU A 3 5.21 4.71 -18.82
CA GLU A 3 4.84 5.74 -17.85
C GLU A 3 3.85 5.11 -16.85
N GLU A 4 4.16 5.21 -15.55
CA GLU A 4 3.28 4.69 -14.51
C GLU A 4 2.07 5.62 -14.34
N ARG A 5 0.91 5.04 -14.06
CA ARG A 5 -0.30 5.82 -13.85
C ARG A 5 -0.23 6.54 -12.51
N THR A 6 -0.49 7.85 -12.55
CA THR A 6 -0.60 8.70 -11.36
C THR A 6 -2.07 8.95 -11.00
N LEU A 7 -2.33 9.23 -9.73
CA LEU A 7 -3.64 9.72 -9.32
C LEU A 7 -3.88 11.12 -9.86
N SER A 8 -5.04 11.36 -10.46
CA SER A 8 -5.45 12.68 -10.97
C SER A 8 -6.21 13.53 -9.94
N PHE A 9 -6.47 13.02 -8.74
CA PHE A 9 -7.36 13.61 -7.75
C PHE A 9 -6.95 13.30 -6.31
N GLY A 10 -7.57 14.01 -5.37
CA GLY A 10 -7.49 13.75 -3.93
C GLY A 10 -6.10 14.01 -3.32
N LYS A 11 -5.89 13.50 -2.10
CA LYS A 11 -4.70 13.77 -1.26
C LYS A 11 -3.38 13.45 -1.96
N TYR A 12 -3.37 12.40 -2.78
CA TYR A 12 -2.17 11.88 -3.45
C TYR A 12 -2.13 12.22 -4.95
N LYS A 13 -2.81 13.29 -5.39
CA LYS A 13 -2.77 13.77 -6.78
C LYS A 13 -1.32 13.96 -7.26
N GLY A 14 -1.01 13.43 -8.43
CA GLY A 14 0.32 13.46 -9.06
C GLY A 14 1.26 12.33 -8.60
N GLN A 15 0.87 11.51 -7.62
CA GLN A 15 1.68 10.36 -7.19
C GLN A 15 1.30 9.08 -7.94
N GLU A 16 2.29 8.22 -8.18
CA GLU A 16 2.11 6.94 -8.87
C GLU A 16 1.25 5.98 -8.01
N ILE A 17 0.26 5.33 -8.63
CA ILE A 17 -0.72 4.51 -7.90
C ILE A 17 -0.05 3.31 -7.23
N LYS A 18 0.93 2.68 -7.89
CA LYS A 18 1.71 1.58 -7.30
C LYS A 18 2.46 2.02 -6.04
N TYR A 19 3.01 3.23 -6.02
CA TYR A 19 3.65 3.80 -4.83
C TYR A 19 2.67 3.97 -3.67
N ILE A 20 1.46 4.46 -3.96
CA ILE A 20 0.40 4.64 -2.96
C ILE A 20 -0.07 3.27 -2.44
N ILE A 21 -0.18 2.24 -3.28
CA ILE A 21 -0.51 0.88 -2.83
C ILE A 21 0.53 0.38 -1.82
N LEU A 22 1.82 0.60 -2.06
CA LEU A 22 2.89 0.12 -1.18
C LEU A 22 2.97 0.85 0.17
N THR A 23 2.53 2.11 0.22
CA THR A 23 2.73 2.98 1.39
C THR A 23 1.46 3.33 2.15
N HIS A 24 0.33 3.42 1.43
CA HIS A 24 -0.95 3.91 1.94
C HIS A 24 -2.12 3.12 1.33
N ILE A 25 -2.05 1.78 1.34
CA ILE A 25 -3.06 0.89 0.75
C ILE A 25 -4.50 1.18 1.24
N GLY A 26 -4.66 1.68 2.46
CA GLY A 26 -5.95 2.12 3.01
C GLY A 26 -6.61 3.23 2.20
N TYR A 27 -5.83 4.12 1.58
CA TYR A 27 -6.35 5.16 0.69
C TYR A 27 -6.92 4.56 -0.61
N ILE A 28 -6.28 3.51 -1.14
CA ILE A 28 -6.78 2.79 -2.32
C ILE A 28 -8.08 2.06 -2.01
N MET A 29 -8.17 1.41 -0.83
CA MET A 29 -9.42 0.83 -0.32
C MET A 29 -10.52 1.89 -0.22
N TRP A 30 -10.21 3.06 0.36
CA TRP A 30 -11.16 4.14 0.47
C TRP A 30 -11.66 4.62 -0.91
N CYS A 31 -10.76 4.78 -1.87
CA CYS A 31 -11.13 5.15 -3.24
C CYS A 31 -12.11 4.14 -3.86
N PHE A 32 -11.94 2.83 -3.62
CA PHE A 32 -12.89 1.83 -4.12
C PHE A 32 -14.29 1.98 -3.52
N GLU A 33 -14.39 2.31 -2.23
CA GLU A 33 -15.67 2.45 -1.55
C GLU A 33 -16.39 3.77 -1.86
N ASN A 34 -15.67 4.81 -2.28
CA ASN A 34 -16.22 6.17 -2.35
C ASN A 34 -16.19 6.79 -3.76
N ILE A 35 -15.36 6.28 -4.66
CA ILE A 35 -15.17 6.86 -5.98
C ILE A 35 -15.56 5.83 -7.03
N GLY A 36 -16.82 5.84 -7.45
CA GLY A 36 -17.39 4.81 -8.32
C GLY A 36 -16.71 4.63 -9.69
N TRP A 37 -15.98 5.63 -10.15
CA TRP A 37 -15.20 5.56 -11.40
C TRP A 37 -13.75 5.11 -11.19
N PHE A 38 -13.25 5.11 -9.95
CA PHE A 38 -11.87 4.72 -9.66
C PHE A 38 -11.71 3.21 -9.78
N LYS A 39 -10.77 2.79 -10.63
CA LYS A 39 -10.42 1.38 -10.85
C LYS A 39 -8.92 1.27 -11.01
N LEU A 40 -8.36 0.19 -10.47
CA LEU A 40 -6.99 -0.23 -10.74
C LEU A 40 -6.91 -0.95 -12.10
N THR A 41 -5.76 -0.83 -12.75
CA THR A 41 -5.38 -1.72 -13.85
C THR A 41 -5.11 -3.13 -13.32
N ASP A 42 -4.99 -4.13 -14.20
CA ASP A 42 -4.73 -5.51 -13.76
C ASP A 42 -3.39 -5.63 -13.03
N GLU A 43 -2.38 -4.89 -13.46
CA GLU A 43 -1.05 -4.87 -12.82
C GLU A 43 -1.10 -4.21 -11.42
N GLU A 44 -1.77 -3.07 -11.30
CA GLU A 44 -1.96 -2.39 -10.01
C GLU A 44 -2.83 -3.22 -9.06
N GLN A 45 -3.84 -3.92 -9.57
CA GLN A 45 -4.67 -4.81 -8.77
C GLN A 45 -3.88 -6.00 -8.25
N ALA A 46 -3.03 -6.61 -9.08
CA ALA A 46 -2.15 -7.70 -8.63
C ALA A 46 -1.23 -7.25 -7.48
N LEU A 47 -0.72 -6.02 -7.57
CA LEU A 47 0.06 -5.42 -6.48
C LEU A 47 -0.77 -5.17 -5.22
N TYR A 48 -1.97 -4.60 -5.37
CA TYR A 48 -2.90 -4.38 -4.25
C TYR A 48 -3.23 -5.68 -3.54
N ASP A 49 -3.60 -6.72 -4.30
CA ASP A 49 -3.91 -8.04 -3.79
C ASP A 49 -2.72 -8.61 -3.02
N ALA A 50 -1.51 -8.58 -3.59
CA ALA A 50 -0.31 -9.11 -2.95
C ALA A 50 0.04 -8.40 -1.63
N VAL A 51 -0.10 -7.08 -1.56
CA VAL A 51 0.14 -6.29 -0.33
C VAL A 51 -0.95 -6.57 0.71
N ALA A 52 -2.22 -6.62 0.30
CA ALA A 52 -3.32 -6.93 1.20
C ALA A 52 -3.22 -8.36 1.77
N ILE A 53 -2.79 -9.33 0.95
CA ILE A 53 -2.52 -10.71 1.39
C ILE A 53 -1.35 -10.74 2.39
N MET A 54 -0.27 -10.00 2.14
CA MET A 54 0.85 -9.91 3.08
C MET A 54 0.40 -9.35 4.44
N ILE A 55 -0.38 -8.27 4.45
CA ILE A 55 -0.95 -7.67 5.67
C ILE A 55 -1.75 -8.72 6.45
N LYS A 56 -2.58 -9.53 5.77
CA LYS A 56 -3.35 -10.61 6.40
C LYS A 56 -2.45 -11.71 6.93
N LYS A 57 -1.51 -12.18 6.11
CA LYS A 57 -0.61 -13.30 6.41
C LYS A 57 0.23 -13.04 7.65
N GLU A 58 0.71 -11.81 7.80
CA GLU A 58 1.60 -11.42 8.88
C GLU A 58 0.89 -10.75 10.06
N GLY A 59 -0.44 -10.55 9.95
CA GLY A 59 -1.25 -9.97 11.03
C GLY A 59 -0.87 -8.54 11.36
N LEU A 60 -0.52 -7.72 10.35
CA LEU A 60 -0.06 -6.35 10.57
C LEU A 60 -1.18 -5.48 11.17
N PRO A 61 -0.90 -4.67 12.22
CA PRO A 61 -1.92 -3.96 12.96
C PRO A 61 -2.37 -2.68 12.25
N MET A 62 -3.27 -2.78 11.27
CA MET A 62 -3.70 -1.61 10.46
C MET A 62 -4.61 -0.64 11.21
N THR A 63 -4.53 0.65 10.85
CA THR A 63 -5.36 1.74 11.41
C THR A 63 -6.74 1.89 10.77
N PHE A 64 -7.01 1.13 9.70
CA PHE A 64 -8.25 1.17 8.93
C PHE A 64 -8.94 -0.21 8.93
N PRO A 65 -10.24 -0.30 8.60
CA PRO A 65 -10.96 -1.57 8.58
C PRO A 65 -10.44 -2.54 7.51
N VAL A 66 -9.56 -3.46 7.91
CA VAL A 66 -8.92 -4.43 7.00
C VAL A 66 -9.90 -5.34 6.27
N GLU A 67 -11.07 -5.61 6.84
CA GLU A 67 -12.10 -6.41 6.18
C GLU A 67 -12.61 -5.76 4.89
N LEU A 68 -12.72 -4.42 4.85
CA LEU A 68 -13.07 -3.70 3.62
C LEU A 68 -11.94 -3.79 2.59
N MET A 69 -10.68 -3.78 3.02
CA MET A 69 -9.54 -3.99 2.13
C MET A 69 -9.57 -5.40 1.52
N TYR A 70 -9.81 -6.43 2.33
CA TYR A 70 -9.87 -7.82 1.87
C TYR A 70 -11.03 -8.10 0.90
N LYS A 71 -12.16 -7.38 1.05
CA LYS A 71 -13.29 -7.44 0.12
C LYS A 71 -12.86 -7.12 -1.32
N HIS A 72 -11.92 -6.19 -1.51
CA HIS A 72 -11.47 -5.72 -2.83
C HIS A 72 -10.38 -6.59 -3.49
N ILE A 73 -9.90 -7.62 -2.80
CA ILE A 73 -8.95 -8.57 -3.39
C ILE A 73 -9.63 -9.34 -4.52
N LYS A 74 -9.02 -9.40 -5.71
CA LYS A 74 -9.56 -10.15 -6.85
C LYS A 74 -9.06 -11.59 -6.90
N SER A 75 -7.78 -11.82 -6.56
CA SER A 75 -7.20 -13.16 -6.50
C SER A 75 -7.66 -13.92 -5.25
N ARG A 76 -8.79 -14.64 -5.37
CA ARG A 76 -9.37 -15.39 -4.24
C ARG A 76 -8.52 -16.61 -3.86
N GLU A 77 -7.97 -17.31 -4.84
CA GLU A 77 -7.08 -18.46 -4.59
C GLU A 77 -5.84 -18.05 -3.78
N ALA A 78 -5.13 -17.01 -4.22
CA ALA A 78 -3.96 -16.50 -3.50
C ALA A 78 -4.33 -15.99 -2.10
N PHE A 79 -5.51 -15.39 -1.94
CA PHE A 79 -5.99 -14.93 -0.63
C PHE A 79 -6.31 -16.06 0.34
N GLU A 80 -6.90 -17.15 -0.14
CA GLU A 80 -7.19 -18.34 0.67
C GLU A 80 -5.90 -19.06 1.08
N LEU A 81 -4.92 -19.13 0.18
CA LEU A 81 -3.60 -19.73 0.43
C LEU A 81 -2.61 -18.82 1.16
N LEU A 82 -2.97 -17.54 1.36
CA LEU A 82 -2.07 -16.49 1.85
C LEU A 82 -0.76 -16.42 1.02
N GLU A 83 -0.90 -16.60 -0.29
CA GLU A 83 0.18 -16.59 -1.25
C GLU A 83 0.48 -15.16 -1.72
N THR A 84 1.70 -14.71 -1.46
CA THR A 84 2.18 -13.40 -1.85
C THR A 84 3.71 -13.43 -1.91
N PRO A 85 4.34 -12.71 -2.86
CA PRO A 85 5.79 -12.60 -2.91
C PRO A 85 6.36 -11.66 -1.83
N PHE A 86 5.51 -10.89 -1.14
CA PHE A 86 5.94 -9.90 -0.16
C PHE A 86 5.97 -10.45 1.27
N ILE A 87 6.86 -9.85 2.07
CA ILE A 87 6.99 -10.02 3.51
C ILE A 87 7.13 -8.65 4.19
N SER A 88 6.76 -8.54 5.47
CA SER A 88 7.18 -7.41 6.30
C SER A 88 8.56 -7.70 6.88
N PHE A 89 9.49 -6.76 6.70
CA PHE A 89 10.82 -6.84 7.27
C PHE A 89 11.19 -5.46 7.81
N ASP A 90 11.49 -5.38 9.11
CA ASP A 90 11.84 -4.14 9.83
C ASP A 90 10.89 -2.96 9.61
N GLY A 91 9.60 -3.23 9.42
CA GLY A 91 8.60 -2.18 9.17
C GLY A 91 8.26 -1.92 7.70
N TYR A 92 8.94 -2.60 6.77
CA TYR A 92 8.88 -2.33 5.33
C TYR A 92 8.33 -3.53 4.54
N THR A 93 7.55 -3.23 3.48
CA THR A 93 7.16 -4.22 2.47
C THR A 93 8.40 -4.63 1.67
N SER A 94 8.76 -5.91 1.74
CA SER A 94 10.00 -6.46 1.21
C SER A 94 9.73 -7.74 0.42
N PHE A 95 10.67 -8.20 -0.41
CA PHE A 95 10.60 -9.55 -1.00
C PHE A 95 11.98 -10.21 -1.05
N ARG A 96 11.98 -11.55 -1.10
CA ARG A 96 13.20 -12.37 -1.15
C ARG A 96 13.83 -12.33 -2.54
N GLU A 97 15.14 -12.53 -2.63
CA GLU A 97 15.83 -12.59 -3.93
C GLU A 97 15.24 -13.65 -4.88
N SER A 98 14.70 -14.76 -4.35
CA SER A 98 13.99 -15.78 -5.14
C SER A 98 12.74 -15.25 -5.86
N GLU A 99 12.13 -14.18 -5.36
CA GLU A 99 10.94 -13.53 -5.96
C GLU A 99 11.31 -12.42 -6.94
N LYS A 100 12.60 -12.13 -7.17
CA LYS A 100 13.04 -11.03 -8.04
C LYS A 100 12.46 -11.12 -9.45
N ASP A 101 12.28 -12.34 -9.95
CA ASP A 101 11.72 -12.55 -11.28
C ASP A 101 10.19 -12.50 -11.35
N ASN A 102 9.52 -12.46 -10.19
CA ASN A 102 8.07 -12.35 -10.08
C ASN A 102 7.60 -11.06 -10.77
N PRO A 103 6.58 -11.12 -11.67
CA PRO A 103 6.07 -9.94 -12.36
C PRO A 103 5.64 -8.81 -11.41
N ILE A 104 5.06 -9.14 -10.26
CA ILE A 104 4.63 -8.16 -9.26
C ILE A 104 5.84 -7.45 -8.67
N CYS A 105 6.88 -8.19 -8.29
CA CYS A 105 8.13 -7.62 -7.75
C CYS A 105 8.85 -6.75 -8.79
N LYS A 106 8.95 -7.20 -10.04
CA LYS A 106 9.52 -6.41 -11.14
C LYS A 106 8.80 -5.08 -11.35
N SER A 107 7.46 -5.08 -11.22
CA SER A 107 6.65 -3.87 -11.41
C SER A 107 6.93 -2.78 -10.38
N VAL A 108 7.51 -3.13 -9.24
CA VAL A 108 7.80 -2.22 -8.13
C VAL A 108 9.29 -2.06 -7.81
N GLU A 109 10.17 -2.70 -8.58
CA GLU A 109 11.63 -2.70 -8.33
C GLU A 109 12.20 -1.29 -8.23
N LYS A 110 11.67 -0.35 -9.03
CA LYS A 110 12.11 1.07 -9.01
C LYS A 110 11.80 1.82 -7.71
N TYR A 111 10.84 1.34 -6.90
CA TYR A 111 10.49 1.94 -5.61
C TYR A 111 11.34 1.39 -4.47
N ILE A 112 12.17 0.38 -4.74
CA ILE A 112 13.06 -0.22 -3.76
C ILE A 112 14.35 0.60 -3.76
N THR A 113 14.60 1.32 -2.67
CA THR A 113 15.80 2.16 -2.56
C THR A 113 17.04 1.39 -2.14
N SER A 114 18.17 1.81 -2.70
CA SER A 114 19.48 1.19 -2.64
C SER A 114 20.14 1.11 -1.25
N ASN A 115 19.60 1.78 -0.22
CA ASN A 115 20.17 1.73 1.14
C ASN A 115 20.02 0.34 1.80
N THR A 116 19.19 -0.55 1.22
CA THR A 116 19.08 -1.95 1.64
C THR A 116 20.02 -2.89 0.88
N HIS A 117 20.94 -2.39 0.06
CA HIS A 117 22.05 -3.22 -0.42
C HIS A 117 23.05 -3.59 0.71
N ARG A 118 22.87 -3.08 1.93
CA ARG A 118 23.79 -3.25 3.05
C ARG A 118 23.17 -3.91 4.29
N SER A 119 22.58 -5.08 4.14
CA SER A 119 22.70 -6.14 5.17
C SER A 119 22.20 -7.48 4.63
N ILE A 120 22.95 -8.06 3.70
CA ILE A 120 22.73 -9.43 3.26
C ILE A 120 23.78 -10.31 3.92
N THR A 121 23.44 -10.81 5.10
CA THR A 121 23.70 -12.23 5.38
C THR A 121 22.50 -13.11 4.97
N SER A 122 21.41 -12.55 4.41
CA SER A 122 20.17 -13.31 4.11
C SER A 122 19.30 -12.89 2.90
N GLY A 123 19.74 -12.05 1.95
CA GLY A 123 19.20 -12.02 0.57
C GLY A 123 17.77 -11.50 0.39
N GLY A 124 17.44 -10.33 0.96
CA GLY A 124 16.14 -9.66 0.79
C GLY A 124 16.25 -8.21 0.31
N PHE A 125 15.23 -7.74 -0.42
CA PHE A 125 15.08 -6.35 -0.86
C PHE A 125 14.08 -5.62 0.04
N SER A 126 14.50 -4.56 0.74
CA SER A 126 13.62 -3.67 1.53
C SER A 126 13.52 -2.29 0.89
N THR A 127 12.34 -1.70 0.97
CA THR A 127 12.00 -0.38 0.42
C THR A 127 12.41 0.75 1.37
N GLY A 128 13.71 0.99 1.52
CA GLY A 128 14.28 1.87 2.56
C GLY A 128 14.00 3.39 2.53
N ASP A 129 13.28 3.93 1.54
CA ASP A 129 12.86 5.36 1.48
C ASP A 129 11.32 5.49 1.39
N LEU A 130 10.62 4.35 1.39
CA LEU A 130 9.22 4.29 1.76
C LEU A 130 9.22 4.30 3.27
N GLY A 131 8.85 5.41 3.94
CA GLY A 131 8.39 5.30 5.32
C GLY A 131 7.35 4.18 5.33
N GLY A 132 7.72 3.02 5.87
CA GLY A 132 7.04 1.77 5.58
C GLY A 132 5.57 1.85 5.94
N LEU A 133 4.76 0.90 5.48
CA LEU A 133 3.36 0.76 5.89
C LEU A 133 3.24 1.00 7.41
N ILE A 134 4.17 0.43 8.19
CA ILE A 134 4.29 0.56 9.65
C ILE A 134 4.73 1.96 10.11
N HIS A 135 5.63 2.67 9.41
CA HIS A 135 6.04 4.03 9.82
C HIS A 135 4.99 5.10 9.48
N SER A 136 4.24 4.94 8.37
CA SER A 136 3.04 5.73 8.10
C SER A 136 1.98 5.47 9.17
N MET A 137 1.79 4.20 9.55
CA MET A 137 0.88 3.81 10.62
C MET A 137 1.29 4.36 11.98
N ASP A 138 2.58 4.31 12.36
CA ASP A 138 3.06 4.86 13.63
C ASP A 138 2.84 6.37 13.71
N LYS A 139 3.04 7.11 12.61
CA LYS A 139 2.69 8.53 12.57
C LYS A 139 1.19 8.77 12.73
N ASP A 140 0.35 7.98 12.06
CA ASP A 140 -1.10 8.13 12.14
C ASP A 140 -1.65 7.70 13.53
N ILE A 141 -1.04 6.70 14.17
CA ILE A 141 -1.36 6.19 15.52
C ILE A 141 -0.86 7.14 16.61
N GLU A 142 0.39 7.59 16.55
CA GLU A 142 0.95 8.59 17.46
C GLU A 142 0.20 9.92 17.34
N ALA A 143 -0.12 10.34 16.11
CA ALA A 143 -0.97 11.51 15.88
C ALA A 143 -2.37 11.31 16.49
N ALA A 144 -2.99 10.14 16.38
CA ALA A 144 -4.31 9.87 16.98
C ALA A 144 -4.26 9.84 18.53
N ARG A 145 -3.19 9.27 19.11
CA ARG A 145 -3.04 9.11 20.58
C ARG A 145 -2.68 10.40 21.30
N MET A 146 -1.82 11.23 20.72
CA MET A 146 -1.26 12.41 21.38
C MET A 146 -2.22 13.62 21.42
N SER A 147 -3.34 13.53 20.73
CA SER A 147 -4.00 14.72 20.24
C SER A 147 -5.49 14.81 20.66
N GLY A 148 -6.23 13.69 20.72
CA GLY A 148 -7.69 13.74 20.90
C GLY A 148 -8.46 14.37 19.71
N TRP A 149 -7.92 14.30 18.48
CA TRP A 149 -8.49 14.94 17.29
C TRP A 149 -9.47 14.01 16.59
N ALA A 150 -10.47 14.61 15.95
CA ALA A 150 -11.53 13.93 15.20
C ALA A 150 -10.98 13.15 13.99
N GLU A 151 -11.71 12.10 13.58
CA GLU A 151 -11.44 11.19 12.45
C GLU A 151 -11.00 11.92 11.15
N GLU A 152 -11.45 13.16 10.98
CA GLU A 152 -11.04 14.09 9.93
C GLU A 152 -9.52 14.28 9.83
N TYR A 153 -8.73 14.23 10.90
CA TYR A 153 -7.27 14.42 10.77
C TYR A 153 -6.51 13.13 10.40
N ILE A 154 -7.08 11.97 10.71
CA ILE A 154 -6.52 10.65 10.41
C ILE A 154 -6.80 10.29 8.94
N PHE A 155 -8.00 10.63 8.46
CA PHE A 155 -8.43 10.37 7.08
C PHE A 155 -8.27 11.57 6.14
N GLY A 156 -7.84 12.73 6.66
CA GLY A 156 -7.96 14.02 5.97
C GLY A 156 -9.41 14.49 5.99
N GLY A 157 -9.66 15.72 6.45
CA GLY A 157 -11.02 16.23 6.61
C GLY A 157 -11.71 16.02 5.28
N TRP A 158 -12.72 15.16 5.27
CA TRP A 158 -13.42 14.79 4.05
C TRP A 158 -14.05 16.07 3.55
N GLY A 159 -13.39 16.70 2.57
CA GLY A 159 -13.98 17.80 1.82
C GLY A 159 -15.39 17.38 1.46
N SER A 160 -16.35 18.25 1.74
CA SER A 160 -17.74 18.01 1.40
C SER A 160 -17.80 17.57 -0.05
N MET A 161 -18.72 16.67 -0.42
CA MET A 161 -18.88 16.17 -1.80
C MET A 161 -19.02 17.28 -2.86
N ASN A 162 -19.15 18.54 -2.44
CA ASN A 162 -19.08 19.75 -3.25
C ASN A 162 -17.66 20.21 -3.65
N ASP A 163 -16.59 19.72 -3.03
CA ASP A 163 -15.21 20.18 -3.29
C ASP A 163 -14.56 19.47 -4.50
N TYR A 164 -15.23 18.48 -5.09
CA TYR A 164 -14.76 17.69 -6.23
C TYR A 164 -15.58 17.93 -7.52
N LYS A 165 -16.38 18.99 -7.56
CA LYS A 165 -17.05 19.45 -8.77
C LYS A 165 -16.26 20.60 -9.38
N ASP A 166 -15.34 20.27 -10.28
CA ASP A 166 -14.89 21.14 -11.37
C ASP A 166 -14.46 20.25 -12.55
#